data_AF-A0A2G1WHN3-F1
#
_entry.id   AF-A0A2G1WHN3-F1
#
_cell.length_a   1.000
_cell.length_b   1.000
_cell.length_c   1.000
_cell.angle_alpha   90.00
_cell.angle_beta   90.00
_cell.angle_gamma   90.00
#
_symmetry.space_group_name_H-M   'P 1'
#
loop_
_entity.id
_entity.type
_entity.pdbx_description
1 polymer ?
#
loop_
_entity_poly.entity_id
_entity_poly.type
_entity_poly.pdbx_seq_one_letter_code
_entity_poly.pdbx_strand_id
1 'polypeptide(L)'
;MELRCEGCAGCCVDWRPLAPDAAGSDRTGSRPPLDDAYDLVPLTRDEIAGFLDDGLGDALVPRLFEPAEGDDAVRIDGVDVASAGDRPVFAVGLRKPPKPVAPIGTDEHRWLDACVFLDPTTLQCRIHGGERYPRTCATYPAHNLELDAETECERVEGAGGGDRLFDDAVPDDTPPLPFGPRAAGATVFAYPDPGALDGVIDRLRADRLTAADRARFVGAAVGSSPGSLAVSRDRMAEARTRARDADSWAGRAIRAWTEQAAGDGDPVGLDPDERERLVRELEDDAGAPGTSGWS
;
A
#
# COMPACT_ATOMS: atom_id res chain seq x y z
N MET A 1 -15.21 -18.57 4.07
CA MET A 1 -15.33 -17.13 3.88
C MET A 1 -15.89 -16.77 2.51
N GLU A 2 -17.00 -16.05 2.51
CA GLU A 2 -17.71 -15.55 1.35
C GLU A 2 -17.88 -14.03 1.50
N LEU A 3 -17.45 -13.26 0.49
CA LEU A 3 -17.40 -11.80 0.53
C LEU A 3 -18.03 -11.18 -0.73
N ARG A 4 -18.76 -10.06 -0.57
CA ARG A 4 -19.24 -9.24 -1.70
C ARG A 4 -18.33 -8.05 -1.95
N CYS A 5 -17.23 -8.29 -2.65
CA CYS A 5 -16.30 -7.22 -3.03
C CYS A 5 -16.83 -6.29 -4.13
N GLU A 6 -17.90 -6.68 -4.84
CA GLU A 6 -18.48 -5.93 -5.96
C GLU A 6 -18.76 -4.47 -5.60
N GLY A 7 -18.04 -3.57 -6.26
CA GLY A 7 -18.19 -2.13 -6.09
C GLY A 7 -17.74 -1.59 -4.73
N CYS A 8 -17.01 -2.37 -3.91
CA CYS A 8 -16.64 -1.98 -2.55
C CYS A 8 -15.23 -1.41 -2.44
N ALA A 9 -14.22 -2.09 -3.00
CA ALA A 9 -12.80 -1.69 -2.92
C ALA A 9 -12.32 -1.18 -1.54
N GLY A 10 -12.96 -1.62 -0.44
CA GLY A 10 -12.86 -1.00 0.88
C GLY A 10 -11.41 -0.82 1.36
N CYS A 11 -10.65 -1.92 1.40
CA CYS A 11 -9.23 -1.91 1.79
C CYS A 11 -8.28 -1.23 0.79
N CYS A 12 -8.76 -0.93 -0.42
CA CYS A 12 -7.95 -0.30 -1.47
C CYS A 12 -8.04 1.23 -1.45
N VAL A 13 -9.06 1.82 -0.83
CA VAL A 13 -9.34 3.27 -0.87
C VAL A 13 -9.25 3.86 0.52
N ASP A 14 -8.73 5.08 0.63
CA ASP A 14 -8.78 5.88 1.84
C ASP A 14 -10.12 6.60 1.96
N TRP A 15 -10.98 6.12 2.86
CA TRP A 15 -12.31 6.68 3.08
C TRP A 15 -12.37 7.75 4.17
N ARG A 16 -11.26 8.00 4.88
CA ARG A 16 -11.19 8.97 5.98
C ARG A 16 -11.66 10.38 5.60
N PRO A 17 -11.42 10.89 4.37
CA PRO A 17 -11.94 12.21 3.97
C PRO A 17 -13.47 12.32 3.98
N LEU A 18 -14.18 11.18 3.84
CA LEU A 18 -15.64 11.14 3.75
C LEU A 18 -16.30 10.66 5.05
N ALA A 19 -15.60 9.83 5.81
CA ALA A 19 -16.03 9.35 7.10
C ALA A 19 -14.89 9.59 8.12
N PRO A 20 -14.81 10.79 8.72
CA PRO A 20 -13.76 11.10 9.69
C PRO A 20 -13.76 10.16 10.91
N ASP A 21 -14.91 9.56 11.23
CA ASP A 21 -15.01 8.55 12.30
C ASP A 21 -14.33 7.23 11.93
N ALA A 22 -14.07 6.98 10.64
CA ALA A 22 -13.21 5.89 10.15
C ALA A 22 -11.71 6.23 10.27
N ALA A 23 -11.35 7.48 10.57
CA ALA A 23 -9.95 7.87 10.75
C ALA A 23 -9.39 7.30 12.06
N GLY A 24 -8.38 6.42 11.94
CA GLY A 24 -7.61 5.89 13.05
C GLY A 24 -7.85 4.41 13.38
N SER A 25 -8.81 3.74 12.74
CA SER A 25 -8.99 2.28 12.86
C SER A 25 -7.82 1.49 12.28
N ASP A 26 -7.13 2.06 11.28
CA ASP A 26 -5.95 1.48 10.60
C ASP A 26 -4.63 1.73 11.35
N ARG A 27 -4.65 2.55 12.41
CA ARG A 27 -3.46 2.96 13.21
C ARG A 27 -3.49 2.45 14.65
N THR A 28 -4.14 1.31 14.86
CA THR A 28 -4.33 0.70 16.17
C THR A 28 -3.09 -0.02 16.72
N GLY A 29 -2.06 -0.22 15.89
CA GLY A 29 -0.79 -0.82 16.30
C GLY A 29 0.01 0.06 17.27
N SER A 30 0.80 -0.58 18.15
CA SER A 30 1.64 0.12 19.14
C SER A 30 2.79 0.95 18.55
N ARG A 31 3.03 0.83 17.24
CA ARG A 31 4.07 1.54 16.49
C ARG A 31 3.41 2.40 15.42
N PRO A 32 3.22 3.71 15.67
CA PRO A 32 2.66 4.62 14.69
C PRO A 32 3.52 4.68 13.41
N PRO A 33 2.92 4.67 12.20
CA PRO A 33 3.66 4.92 10.97
C PRO A 33 4.11 6.39 10.89
N LEU A 34 5.25 6.63 10.24
CA LEU A 34 5.77 7.98 9.96
C LEU A 34 5.14 8.62 8.71
N ASP A 35 4.52 7.82 7.85
CA ASP A 35 3.73 8.28 6.71
C ASP A 35 2.23 8.31 7.04
N ASP A 36 1.44 8.95 6.17
CA ASP A 36 0.00 9.08 6.36
C ASP A 36 -0.84 8.10 5.52
N ALA A 37 -0.23 7.12 4.83
CA ALA A 37 -0.98 6.25 3.93
C ALA A 37 -1.98 5.36 4.68
N TYR A 38 -3.23 5.32 4.22
CA TYR A 38 -4.25 4.44 4.81
C TYR A 38 -3.99 2.99 4.43
N ASP A 39 -4.15 2.03 5.35
CA ASP A 39 -4.13 0.58 5.07
C ASP A 39 -3.05 0.15 4.05
N LEU A 40 -1.79 0.52 4.32
CA LEU A 40 -0.67 0.12 3.47
C LEU A 40 -0.58 -1.42 3.45
N VAL A 41 -0.60 -2.00 2.25
CA VAL A 41 -0.44 -3.44 2.05
C VAL A 41 1.04 -3.81 2.19
N PRO A 42 1.51 -4.42 3.29
CA PRO A 42 2.89 -4.88 3.40
C PRO A 42 3.14 -6.00 2.40
N LEU A 43 4.26 -5.90 1.68
CA LEU A 43 4.71 -6.91 0.74
C LEU A 43 5.88 -7.68 1.33
N THR A 44 5.93 -8.96 1.00
CA THR A 44 7.08 -9.80 1.32
C THR A 44 8.21 -9.56 0.33
N ARG A 45 9.43 -9.93 0.73
CA ARG A 45 10.66 -9.80 -0.06
C ARG A 45 10.49 -10.34 -1.47
N ASP A 46 9.85 -11.51 -1.60
CA ASP A 46 9.70 -12.19 -2.88
C ASP A 46 8.63 -11.51 -3.76
N GLU A 47 7.57 -10.94 -3.16
CA GLU A 47 6.61 -10.10 -3.89
C GLU A 47 7.28 -8.80 -4.37
N ILE A 48 8.08 -8.15 -3.53
CA ILE A 48 8.86 -6.95 -3.89
C ILE A 48 9.81 -7.25 -5.06
N ALA A 49 10.52 -8.38 -4.99
CA ALA A 49 11.39 -8.82 -6.09
C ALA A 49 10.58 -9.09 -7.36
N GLY A 50 9.41 -9.73 -7.25
CA GLY A 50 8.49 -9.95 -8.36
C GLY A 50 8.02 -8.66 -9.03
N PHE A 51 7.61 -7.65 -8.26
CA PHE A 51 7.26 -6.34 -8.82
C PHE A 51 8.44 -5.70 -9.56
N LEU A 52 9.68 -5.84 -9.08
CA LEU A 52 10.86 -5.35 -9.79
C LEU A 52 11.17 -6.13 -11.07
N ASP A 53 10.93 -7.43 -11.07
CA ASP A 53 11.07 -8.29 -12.25
C ASP A 53 10.11 -7.90 -13.37
N ASP A 54 8.94 -7.38 -13.02
CA ASP A 54 7.96 -6.86 -13.97
C ASP A 54 8.17 -5.37 -14.28
N GLY A 55 9.21 -4.73 -13.74
CA GLY A 55 9.51 -3.31 -13.96
C GLY A 55 8.61 -2.34 -13.20
N LEU A 56 7.84 -2.82 -12.21
CA LEU A 56 6.88 -2.06 -11.39
C LEU A 56 7.49 -1.48 -10.10
N GLY A 57 8.80 -1.22 -10.07
CA GLY A 57 9.49 -0.72 -8.88
C GLY A 57 9.00 0.66 -8.40
N ASP A 58 8.41 1.44 -9.30
CA ASP A 58 7.83 2.77 -9.06
C ASP A 58 6.41 2.72 -8.45
N ALA A 59 5.80 1.54 -8.37
CA ALA A 59 4.56 1.26 -7.64
C ALA A 59 4.78 0.99 -6.14
N LEU A 60 6.03 0.82 -5.71
CA LEU A 60 6.40 0.44 -4.35
C LEU A 60 6.74 1.66 -3.48
N VAL A 61 6.41 1.60 -2.19
CA VAL A 61 6.69 2.68 -1.21
C VAL A 61 7.12 2.11 0.15
N PRO A 62 8.12 2.71 0.82
CA PRO A 62 8.48 2.31 2.17
C PRO A 62 7.53 2.88 3.23
N ARG A 63 7.42 2.19 4.36
CA ARG A 63 6.86 2.69 5.61
C ARG A 63 7.83 2.46 6.74
N LEU A 64 8.05 3.51 7.53
CA LEU A 64 8.83 3.48 8.77
C LEU A 64 7.92 3.83 9.94
N PHE A 65 8.39 3.59 11.16
CA PHE A 65 7.57 3.69 12.36
C PHE A 65 8.28 4.50 13.45
N GLU A 66 7.48 5.16 14.28
CA GLU A 66 7.92 5.66 15.58
C GLU A 66 8.19 4.46 16.52
N PRO A 67 9.17 4.55 17.43
CA PRO A 67 9.44 3.50 18.41
C PRO A 67 8.30 3.39 19.43
N ALA A 68 7.90 2.16 19.75
CA ALA A 68 7.03 1.90 20.91
C ALA A 68 7.84 1.94 22.21
N GLU A 69 7.14 1.91 23.35
CA GLU A 69 7.80 1.80 24.66
C GLU A 69 8.67 0.54 24.72
N GLY A 70 9.96 0.72 25.02
CA GLY A 70 10.94 -0.36 25.13
C GLY A 70 11.61 -0.77 23.82
N ASP A 71 11.26 -0.16 22.69
CA ASP A 71 11.95 -0.38 21.42
C ASP A 71 13.31 0.33 21.39
N ASP A 72 14.24 -0.25 20.61
CA ASP A 72 15.40 0.50 20.15
C ASP A 72 14.95 1.60 19.18
N ALA A 73 15.67 2.72 19.19
CA ALA A 73 15.42 3.83 18.29
C ALA A 73 16.73 4.44 17.77
N VAL A 74 16.67 4.97 16.56
CA VAL A 74 17.72 5.80 15.97
C VAL A 74 17.14 7.14 15.54
N ARG A 75 17.87 8.22 15.84
CA ARG A 75 17.44 9.58 15.51
C ARG A 75 17.92 9.98 14.11
N ILE A 76 16.97 10.24 13.21
CA ILE A 76 17.22 10.65 11.82
C ILE A 76 16.31 11.84 11.52
N ASP A 77 16.85 12.89 10.91
CA ASP A 77 16.12 14.12 10.59
C ASP A 77 15.40 14.76 11.80
N GLY A 78 15.93 14.56 13.00
CA GLY A 78 15.28 15.05 14.23
C GLY A 78 14.00 14.29 14.62
N VAL A 79 13.82 13.06 14.13
CA VAL A 79 12.72 12.15 14.50
C VAL A 79 13.31 10.85 15.01
N ASP A 80 12.70 10.28 16.05
CA ASP A 80 13.08 8.96 16.53
C ASP A 80 12.39 7.90 15.67
N VAL A 81 13.19 7.01 15.08
CA VAL A 81 12.73 5.96 14.18
C VAL A 81 12.97 4.62 14.85
N ALA A 82 11.94 3.78 14.90
CA ALA A 82 12.05 2.41 15.43
C ALA A 82 13.20 1.67 14.74
N SER A 83 13.99 0.93 15.52
CA SER A 83 15.16 0.23 15.01
C SER A 83 15.31 -1.17 15.60
N ALA A 84 16.17 -1.96 14.97
CA ALA A 84 16.70 -3.19 15.53
C ALA A 84 18.21 -3.02 15.71
N GLY A 85 18.62 -2.69 16.94
CA GLY A 85 19.92 -2.08 17.19
C GLY A 85 20.00 -0.68 16.56
N ASP A 86 21.02 -0.44 15.76
CA ASP A 86 21.28 0.84 15.09
C ASP A 86 20.63 0.96 13.69
N ARG A 87 19.82 -0.03 13.28
CA ARG A 87 19.25 -0.11 11.92
C ARG A 87 17.75 0.19 11.93
N PRO A 88 17.31 1.27 11.23
CA PRO A 88 15.90 1.60 11.11
C PRO A 88 15.08 0.44 10.55
N VAL A 89 13.97 0.09 11.19
CA VAL A 89 13.06 -0.93 10.68
C VAL A 89 12.02 -0.32 9.75
N PHE A 90 11.66 -1.05 8.70
CA PHE A 90 10.71 -0.60 7.70
C PHE A 90 9.94 -1.75 7.05
N ALA A 91 8.80 -1.44 6.47
CA ALA A 91 8.06 -2.31 5.55
C ALA A 91 8.05 -1.67 4.14
N VAL A 92 7.70 -2.44 3.12
CA VAL A 92 7.45 -1.93 1.77
C VAL A 92 6.04 -2.34 1.37
N GLY A 93 5.28 -1.42 0.80
CA GLY A 93 3.93 -1.68 0.31
C GLY A 93 3.67 -1.04 -1.04
N LEU A 94 2.38 -1.00 -1.39
CA LEU A 94 1.90 -0.42 -2.65
C LEU A 94 1.51 1.05 -2.48
N ARG A 95 1.83 1.86 -3.48
CA ARG A 95 1.44 3.28 -3.51
C ARG A 95 -0.07 3.43 -3.70
N LYS A 96 -0.61 4.48 -3.06
CA LYS A 96 -2.01 4.89 -3.18
C LYS A 96 -2.09 6.33 -3.72
N PRO A 97 -2.03 6.56 -5.05
CA PRO A 97 -2.27 7.91 -5.60
C PRO A 97 -3.74 8.33 -5.43
N PRO A 98 -4.04 9.64 -5.50
CA PRO A 98 -5.42 10.11 -5.57
C PRO A 98 -6.06 9.64 -6.87
N LYS A 99 -7.27 9.10 -6.83
CA LYS A 99 -8.05 8.67 -7.99
C LYS A 99 -9.49 9.18 -7.89
N PRO A 100 -10.19 9.36 -9.03
CA PRO A 100 -11.58 9.80 -9.02
C PRO A 100 -12.47 8.60 -8.70
N VAL A 101 -12.76 8.37 -7.43
CA VAL A 101 -13.52 7.20 -6.95
C VAL A 101 -14.87 7.66 -6.44
N ALA A 102 -15.94 6.96 -6.83
CA ALA A 102 -17.24 7.14 -6.21
C ALA A 102 -17.38 6.25 -4.97
N PRO A 103 -17.78 6.80 -3.82
CA PRO A 103 -18.18 6.01 -2.67
C PRO A 103 -19.31 5.06 -3.00
N ILE A 104 -19.33 3.93 -2.30
CA ILE A 104 -20.35 2.89 -2.44
C ILE A 104 -21.75 3.49 -2.28
N GLY A 105 -22.64 3.17 -3.22
CA GLY A 105 -24.03 3.65 -3.18
C GLY A 105 -24.19 5.11 -3.60
N THR A 106 -23.15 5.74 -4.16
CA THR A 106 -23.19 7.11 -4.67
C THR A 106 -22.68 7.17 -6.12
N ASP A 107 -23.15 8.15 -6.87
CA ASP A 107 -22.64 8.45 -8.22
C ASP A 107 -21.60 9.60 -8.22
N GLU A 108 -21.40 10.23 -7.06
CA GLU A 108 -20.54 11.41 -6.92
C GLU A 108 -19.08 11.00 -6.72
N HIS A 109 -18.26 11.22 -7.74
CA HIS A 109 -16.84 10.89 -7.69
C HIS A 109 -16.07 11.94 -6.89
N ARG A 110 -15.15 11.47 -6.06
CA ARG A 110 -14.29 12.25 -5.18
C ARG A 110 -12.83 11.89 -5.46
N TRP A 111 -11.92 12.84 -5.27
CA TRP A 111 -10.49 12.52 -5.26
C TRP A 111 -10.15 11.84 -3.95
N LEU A 112 -9.80 10.55 -4.00
CA LEU A 112 -9.44 9.77 -2.82
C LEU A 112 -8.18 8.96 -3.11
N ASP A 113 -7.29 8.85 -2.13
CA ASP A 113 -6.13 7.98 -2.25
C ASP A 113 -6.57 6.52 -2.40
N ALA A 114 -6.12 5.87 -3.48
CA ALA A 114 -6.51 4.52 -3.80
C ALA A 114 -5.32 3.72 -4.33
N CYS A 115 -5.26 2.43 -3.99
CA CYS A 115 -4.23 1.50 -4.46
C CYS A 115 -3.99 1.69 -5.97
N VAL A 116 -2.72 1.78 -6.37
CA VAL A 116 -2.36 2.02 -7.78
C VAL A 116 -2.98 1.02 -8.76
N PHE A 117 -3.24 -0.22 -8.32
CA PHE A 117 -3.86 -1.27 -9.12
C PHE A 117 -5.41 -1.27 -9.07
N LEU A 118 -6.04 -0.39 -8.31
CA LEU A 118 -7.49 -0.24 -8.33
C LEU A 118 -7.91 0.52 -9.59
N ASP A 119 -8.77 -0.07 -10.41
CA ASP A 119 -9.47 0.67 -11.46
C ASP A 119 -10.53 1.58 -10.80
N PRO A 120 -10.43 2.91 -10.93
CA PRO A 120 -11.36 3.83 -10.27
C PRO A 120 -12.78 3.82 -10.88
N THR A 121 -12.96 3.26 -12.06
CA THR A 121 -14.27 3.15 -12.73
C THR A 121 -15.03 1.92 -12.28
N THR A 122 -14.35 0.77 -12.23
CA THR A 122 -15.00 -0.51 -11.91
C THR A 122 -14.86 -0.91 -10.45
N LEU A 123 -13.96 -0.25 -9.70
CA LEU A 123 -13.55 -0.59 -8.34
C LEU A 123 -12.95 -1.99 -8.21
N GLN A 124 -12.41 -2.53 -9.31
CA GLN A 124 -11.74 -3.82 -9.32
C GLN A 124 -10.22 -3.66 -9.23
N CYS A 125 -9.58 -4.61 -8.54
CA CYS A 125 -8.14 -4.73 -8.55
C CYS A 125 -7.70 -5.38 -9.88
N ARG A 126 -6.91 -4.65 -10.67
CA ARG A 126 -6.39 -5.05 -12.00
C ARG A 126 -5.48 -6.29 -11.95
N ILE A 127 -4.97 -6.63 -10.76
CA ILE A 127 -4.09 -7.79 -10.55
C ILE A 127 -4.75 -8.87 -9.70
N HIS A 128 -6.06 -8.78 -9.44
CA HIS A 128 -6.78 -9.77 -8.63
C HIS A 128 -6.67 -11.18 -9.22
N GLY A 129 -6.35 -12.16 -8.37
CA GLY A 129 -6.15 -13.56 -8.78
C GLY A 129 -4.92 -13.81 -9.67
N GLY A 130 -4.17 -12.77 -10.03
CA GLY A 130 -2.94 -12.88 -10.81
C GLY A 130 -1.73 -13.22 -9.93
N GLU A 131 -0.60 -13.57 -10.58
CA GLU A 131 0.65 -13.93 -9.89
C GLU A 131 1.18 -12.81 -8.97
N ARG A 132 0.91 -11.54 -9.32
CA ARG A 132 1.32 -10.38 -8.52
C ARG A 132 0.29 -9.93 -7.49
N TYR A 133 -0.84 -10.63 -7.36
CA TYR A 133 -1.81 -10.30 -6.34
C TYR A 133 -1.18 -10.48 -4.94
N PRO A 134 -1.05 -9.42 -4.12
CA PRO A 134 -0.38 -9.55 -2.83
C PRO A 134 -1.10 -10.53 -1.92
N ARG A 135 -0.34 -11.37 -1.23
CA ARG A 135 -0.89 -12.33 -0.27
C ARG A 135 -1.69 -11.65 0.83
N THR A 136 -1.22 -10.50 1.32
CA THR A 136 -1.96 -9.72 2.31
C THR A 136 -3.33 -9.28 1.79
N CYS A 137 -3.45 -8.90 0.51
CA CYS A 137 -4.77 -8.58 -0.06
C CYS A 137 -5.66 -9.82 -0.16
N ALA A 138 -5.10 -11.00 -0.41
CA ALA A 138 -5.85 -12.24 -0.51
C ALA A 138 -6.37 -12.75 0.84
N THR A 139 -5.69 -12.41 1.94
CA THR A 139 -5.98 -12.98 3.27
C THR A 139 -6.47 -11.95 4.28
N TYR A 140 -6.55 -10.67 3.90
CA TYR A 140 -6.86 -9.56 4.81
C TYR A 140 -8.14 -9.80 5.67
N PRO A 141 -9.30 -10.16 5.08
CA PRO A 141 -10.51 -10.35 5.88
C PRO A 141 -10.40 -11.53 6.85
N ALA A 142 -9.75 -12.62 6.44
CA ALA A 142 -9.48 -13.78 7.29
C ALA A 142 -8.55 -13.46 8.46
N HIS A 143 -7.50 -12.68 8.22
CA HIS A 143 -6.56 -12.27 9.27
C HIS A 143 -7.17 -11.31 10.28
N ASN A 144 -8.06 -10.41 9.86
CA ASN A 144 -8.77 -9.54 10.79
C ASN A 144 -9.73 -10.34 11.68
N LEU A 145 -10.49 -11.27 11.10
CA LEU A 145 -11.38 -12.15 11.85
C LEU A 145 -10.62 -13.08 12.81
N GLU A 146 -9.46 -13.61 12.41
CA GLU A 146 -8.58 -14.39 13.32
C GLU A 146 -8.08 -13.57 14.52
N LEU A 147 -7.97 -12.24 14.36
CA LEU A 147 -7.50 -11.30 15.38
C LEU A 147 -8.63 -10.65 16.20
N ASP A 148 -9.88 -11.08 16.02
CA ASP A 148 -11.08 -10.43 16.58
C ASP A 148 -11.11 -8.91 16.28
N ALA A 149 -10.60 -8.52 15.10
CA ALA A 149 -10.54 -7.14 14.65
C ALA A 149 -11.61 -6.86 13.58
N GLU A 150 -12.21 -5.67 13.65
CA GLU A 150 -13.22 -5.23 12.68
C GLU A 150 -12.62 -5.16 11.26
N THR A 151 -13.28 -5.84 10.32
CA THR A 151 -12.93 -5.84 8.91
C THR A 151 -13.38 -4.57 8.19
N GLU A 152 -12.73 -4.24 7.07
CA GLU A 152 -13.27 -3.21 6.16
C GLU A 152 -14.67 -3.56 5.62
N CYS A 153 -14.99 -4.86 5.54
CA CYS A 153 -16.32 -5.31 5.12
C CYS A 153 -17.39 -4.84 6.11
N GLU A 154 -17.17 -5.07 7.40
CA GLU A 154 -18.06 -4.64 8.48
C GLU A 154 -18.16 -3.11 8.57
N ARG A 155 -17.04 -2.39 8.34
CA ARG A 155 -17.07 -0.92 8.26
C ARG A 155 -17.94 -0.41 7.13
N VAL A 156 -17.76 -0.97 5.95
CA VAL A 156 -18.54 -0.61 4.76
C VAL A 156 -20.03 -0.91 4.98
N GLU A 157 -20.37 -2.05 5.57
CA GLU A 157 -21.73 -2.40 5.97
C GLU A 157 -22.32 -1.36 6.92
N GLY A 158 -21.58 -1.01 7.98
CA GLY A 158 -21.97 0.00 8.96
C GLY A 158 -22.18 1.39 8.36
N ALA A 159 -21.46 1.73 7.29
CA ALA A 159 -21.63 2.98 6.54
C ALA A 159 -22.77 2.95 5.51
N GLY A 160 -23.53 1.86 5.41
CA GLY A 160 -24.66 1.73 4.48
C GLY A 160 -24.29 1.13 3.11
N GLY A 161 -23.11 0.51 3.00
CA GLY A 161 -22.63 -0.17 1.79
C GLY A 161 -23.31 -1.50 1.48
N GLY A 162 -24.33 -1.90 2.25
CA GLY A 162 -25.03 -3.19 2.15
C GLY A 162 -24.17 -4.37 2.63
N ASP A 163 -24.74 -5.58 2.68
CA ASP A 163 -24.07 -6.79 3.17
C ASP A 163 -22.83 -7.16 2.31
N ARG A 164 -21.69 -7.35 2.98
CA ARG A 164 -20.36 -7.61 2.43
C ARG A 164 -19.71 -8.87 2.97
N LEU A 165 -19.80 -9.14 4.27
CA LEU A 165 -19.27 -10.33 4.92
C LEU A 165 -20.41 -11.34 5.10
N PHE A 166 -20.54 -12.28 4.18
CA PHE A 166 -21.62 -13.28 4.23
C PHE A 166 -21.29 -14.50 5.10
N ASP A 167 -20.00 -14.81 5.24
CA ASP A 167 -19.50 -15.90 6.05
C ASP A 167 -18.23 -15.47 6.77
N ASP A 168 -18.32 -15.33 8.10
CA ASP A 168 -17.26 -14.93 9.02
C ASP A 168 -16.35 -16.09 9.45
N ALA A 169 -16.60 -17.31 8.95
CA ALA A 169 -15.72 -18.44 9.21
C ALA A 169 -14.36 -18.25 8.54
N VAL A 170 -13.31 -18.16 9.37
CA VAL A 170 -11.90 -18.17 8.94
C VAL A 170 -11.60 -19.52 8.28
N PRO A 171 -11.17 -19.56 7.01
CA PRO A 171 -10.81 -20.81 6.34
C PRO A 171 -9.67 -21.55 7.04
N ASP A 172 -9.77 -22.88 7.15
CA ASP A 172 -8.75 -23.73 7.80
C ASP A 172 -7.35 -23.64 7.14
N ASP A 173 -7.30 -23.24 5.86
CA ASP A 173 -6.09 -23.08 5.07
C ASP A 173 -5.55 -21.63 5.05
N THR A 174 -6.09 -20.75 5.90
CA THR A 174 -5.59 -19.38 6.06
C THR A 174 -4.10 -19.42 6.45
N PRO A 175 -3.22 -18.78 5.66
CA PRO A 175 -1.79 -18.79 5.98
C PRO A 175 -1.52 -17.98 7.26
N PRO A 176 -0.40 -18.22 7.95
CA PRO A 176 -0.07 -17.46 9.16
C PRO A 176 0.04 -15.96 8.91
N LEU A 177 -0.23 -15.17 9.96
CA LEU A 177 -0.07 -13.71 9.93
C LEU A 177 1.31 -13.27 9.41
N PRO A 178 1.36 -12.20 8.58
CA PRO A 178 2.58 -11.77 7.90
C PRO A 178 3.69 -11.26 8.85
N PHE A 179 3.33 -10.95 10.10
CA PHE A 179 4.22 -10.39 11.12
C PHE A 179 4.62 -11.41 12.22
N GLY A 180 4.54 -12.72 11.92
CA GLY A 180 5.01 -13.76 12.83
C GLY A 180 6.53 -13.79 13.04
N PRO A 181 7.07 -14.75 13.82
CA PRO A 181 8.49 -14.84 14.19
C PRO A 181 9.50 -14.87 13.03
N ARG A 182 9.03 -15.13 11.80
CA ARG A 182 9.83 -15.17 10.57
C ARG A 182 9.75 -13.89 9.72
N ALA A 183 9.10 -12.83 10.22
CA ALA A 183 8.89 -11.59 9.50
C ALA A 183 10.19 -10.82 9.21
N ALA A 184 11.21 -10.95 10.08
CA ALA A 184 12.51 -10.31 9.91
C ALA A 184 13.18 -10.75 8.59
N GLY A 185 13.48 -9.79 7.72
CA GLY A 185 14.06 -10.02 6.39
C GLY A 185 13.10 -10.64 5.37
N ALA A 186 11.85 -10.90 5.76
CA ALA A 186 10.81 -11.45 4.91
C ALA A 186 9.70 -10.44 4.58
N THR A 187 9.22 -9.70 5.58
CA THR A 187 8.16 -8.66 5.44
C THR A 187 8.52 -7.38 6.19
N VAL A 188 9.32 -7.51 7.26
CA VAL A 188 9.91 -6.40 8.02
C VAL A 188 11.42 -6.40 7.79
N PHE A 189 11.95 -5.27 7.36
CA PHE A 189 13.34 -5.12 6.94
C PHE A 189 14.08 -4.15 7.85
N ALA A 190 15.41 -4.22 7.87
CA ALA A 190 16.26 -3.28 8.60
C ALA A 190 17.18 -2.57 7.62
N TYR A 191 17.12 -1.24 7.56
CA TYR A 191 17.94 -0.46 6.66
C TYR A 191 19.39 -0.43 7.17
N PRO A 192 20.37 -0.83 6.35
CA PRO A 192 21.69 -1.20 6.86
C PRO A 192 22.67 -0.03 7.07
N ASP A 193 22.28 1.21 6.79
CA ASP A 193 23.08 2.42 7.04
C ASP A 193 22.16 3.61 7.35
N PRO A 194 21.91 3.96 8.63
CA PRO A 194 21.03 5.06 8.98
C PRO A 194 21.50 6.41 8.45
N GLY A 195 22.81 6.63 8.32
CA GLY A 195 23.38 7.90 7.83
C GLY A 195 23.02 8.17 6.37
N ALA A 196 22.74 7.13 5.59
CA ALA A 196 22.29 7.28 4.20
C ALA A 196 20.81 7.69 4.06
N LEU A 197 20.07 7.84 5.17
CA LEU A 197 18.68 8.28 5.22
C LEU A 197 18.51 9.77 5.57
N ASP A 198 19.60 10.54 5.64
CA ASP A 198 19.54 11.99 5.85
C ASP A 198 18.61 12.70 4.84
N GLY A 199 17.69 13.49 5.38
CA GLY A 199 16.59 14.17 4.70
C GLY A 199 15.49 13.25 4.13
N VAL A 200 15.64 11.93 4.19
CA VAL A 200 14.67 10.97 3.65
C VAL A 200 13.45 10.86 4.55
N ILE A 201 13.64 10.89 5.88
CA ILE A 201 12.55 10.78 6.85
C ILE A 201 11.69 12.04 6.82
N ASP A 202 12.30 13.22 6.71
CA ASP A 202 11.56 14.47 6.52
C ASP A 202 10.73 14.47 5.24
N ARG A 203 11.25 13.89 4.15
CA ARG A 203 10.49 13.73 2.89
C ARG A 203 9.39 12.68 3.00
N LEU A 204 9.60 11.59 3.74
CA LEU A 204 8.57 10.58 4.01
C LEU A 204 7.37 11.21 4.73
N ARG A 205 7.63 11.91 5.84
CA ARG A 205 6.59 12.53 6.67
C ARG A 205 5.79 13.62 5.96
N ALA A 206 6.40 14.24 4.95
CA ALA A 206 5.77 15.29 4.17
C ALA A 206 5.20 14.78 2.82
N ASP A 207 5.09 13.46 2.63
CA ASP A 207 4.67 12.78 1.40
C ASP A 207 5.36 13.29 0.12
N ARG A 208 6.68 13.45 0.20
CA ARG A 208 7.53 13.99 -0.87
C ARG A 208 8.70 13.08 -1.20
N LEU A 209 8.55 11.78 -0.99
CA LEU A 209 9.59 10.81 -1.36
C LEU A 209 9.89 10.89 -2.86
N THR A 210 11.18 10.92 -3.19
CA THR A 210 11.63 10.82 -4.58
C THR A 210 11.70 9.35 -5.02
N ALA A 211 11.83 9.11 -6.34
CA ALA A 211 12.10 7.77 -6.86
C ALA A 211 13.39 7.17 -6.26
N ALA A 212 14.42 7.99 -6.09
CA ALA A 212 15.67 7.57 -5.47
C ALA A 212 15.49 7.18 -4.00
N ASP A 213 14.60 7.85 -3.26
CA ASP A 213 14.32 7.52 -1.86
C ASP A 213 13.62 6.16 -1.75
N ARG A 214 12.54 5.95 -2.52
CA ARG A 214 11.83 4.67 -2.56
C ARG A 214 12.75 3.52 -2.97
N ALA A 215 13.56 3.74 -4.01
CA ALA A 215 14.49 2.74 -4.53
C ALA A 215 15.53 2.26 -3.49
N ARG A 216 15.94 3.12 -2.53
CA ARG A 216 16.87 2.71 -1.46
C ARG A 216 16.26 1.59 -0.60
N PHE A 217 15.01 1.77 -0.18
CA PHE A 217 14.30 0.81 0.67
C PHE A 217 13.92 -0.46 -0.09
N VAL A 218 13.45 -0.31 -1.32
CA VAL A 218 13.17 -1.46 -2.21
C VAL A 218 14.43 -2.30 -2.41
N GLY A 219 15.58 -1.66 -2.66
CA GLY A 219 16.86 -2.34 -2.74
C GLY A 219 17.22 -3.08 -1.45
N ALA A 220 17.11 -2.41 -0.29
CA ALA A 220 17.41 -3.03 1.00
C ALA A 220 16.49 -4.22 1.30
N ALA A 221 15.21 -4.15 0.95
CA ALA A 221 14.25 -5.24 1.13
C ALA A 221 14.64 -6.47 0.28
N VAL A 222 14.91 -6.29 -1.02
CA VAL A 222 15.32 -7.41 -1.91
C VAL A 222 16.68 -8.00 -1.50
N GLY A 223 17.59 -7.15 -1.05
CA GLY A 223 18.89 -7.56 -0.52
C GLY A 223 18.82 -8.28 0.83
N SER A 224 17.69 -8.22 1.54
CA SER A 224 17.54 -8.82 2.87
C SER A 224 17.51 -10.35 2.82
N SER A 225 17.93 -10.99 3.91
CA SER A 225 17.88 -12.45 4.08
C SER A 225 16.73 -12.86 5.00
N PRO A 226 15.76 -13.68 4.55
CA PRO A 226 14.65 -14.13 5.39
C PRO A 226 15.12 -14.79 6.70
N GLY A 227 14.46 -14.46 7.81
CA GLY A 227 14.82 -14.90 9.16
C GLY A 227 16.02 -14.17 9.77
N SER A 228 16.50 -13.10 9.14
CA SER A 228 17.64 -12.31 9.59
C SER A 228 17.48 -10.85 9.20
N LEU A 229 18.24 -9.98 9.85
CA LEU A 229 18.36 -8.58 9.47
C LEU A 229 19.56 -8.32 8.54
N ALA A 230 20.27 -9.37 8.10
CA ALA A 230 21.39 -9.23 7.18
C ALA A 230 20.94 -8.78 5.79
N VAL A 231 21.70 -7.89 5.16
CA VAL A 231 21.44 -7.35 3.83
C VAL A 231 22.65 -7.57 2.92
N SER A 232 22.46 -8.25 1.80
CA SER A 232 23.44 -8.35 0.72
C SER A 232 23.55 -7.01 0.01
N ARG A 233 24.72 -6.36 0.12
CA ARG A 233 24.96 -5.02 -0.46
C ARG A 233 24.91 -5.03 -1.99
N ASP A 234 25.40 -6.09 -2.63
CA ASP A 234 25.38 -6.21 -4.10
C ASP A 234 23.94 -6.33 -4.61
N ARG A 235 23.14 -7.26 -4.05
CA ARG A 235 21.72 -7.38 -4.39
C ARG A 235 20.94 -6.11 -4.11
N MET A 236 21.24 -5.44 -2.98
CA MET A 236 20.65 -4.15 -2.64
C MET A 236 20.96 -3.08 -3.70
N ALA A 237 22.19 -2.99 -4.18
CA ALA A 237 22.61 -2.01 -5.17
C ALA A 237 21.96 -2.27 -6.55
N GLU A 238 21.91 -3.53 -6.97
CA GLU A 238 21.25 -3.95 -8.22
C GLU A 238 19.75 -3.64 -8.18
N ALA A 239 19.05 -4.09 -7.14
CA ALA A 239 17.62 -3.87 -6.98
C ALA A 239 17.28 -2.38 -6.83
N ARG A 240 18.10 -1.61 -6.11
CA ARG A 240 17.95 -0.14 -6.03
C ARG A 240 18.05 0.51 -7.41
N THR A 241 18.99 0.09 -8.25
CA THR A 241 19.15 0.65 -9.60
C THR A 241 17.92 0.36 -10.44
N ARG A 242 17.46 -0.89 -10.45
CA ARG A 242 16.23 -1.30 -11.16
C ARG A 242 14.99 -0.55 -10.67
N ALA A 243 14.82 -0.39 -9.36
CA ALA A 243 13.70 0.34 -8.78
C ALA A 243 13.72 1.83 -9.12
N ARG A 244 14.92 2.46 -9.14
CA ARG A 244 15.08 3.87 -9.47
C ARG A 244 14.80 4.16 -10.94
N ASP A 245 15.21 3.24 -11.81
CA ASP A 245 15.13 3.38 -13.26
C ASP A 245 13.81 2.83 -13.83
N ALA A 246 12.91 2.33 -12.98
CA ALA A 246 11.57 1.89 -13.36
C ALA A 246 10.75 3.08 -13.90
N ASP A 247 10.15 2.87 -15.07
CA ASP A 247 9.15 3.77 -15.67
C ASP A 247 7.99 2.92 -16.21
N SER A 248 7.19 2.41 -15.27
CA SER A 248 6.02 1.59 -15.58
C SER A 248 4.78 2.44 -15.88
N TRP A 249 3.73 1.80 -16.37
CA TRP A 249 2.42 2.44 -16.47
C TRP A 249 1.96 2.96 -15.11
N ALA A 250 2.22 2.22 -14.03
CA ALA A 250 1.81 2.56 -12.67
C ALA A 250 2.51 3.83 -12.19
N GLY A 251 3.82 3.96 -12.42
CA GLY A 251 4.56 5.17 -12.08
C GLY A 251 4.14 6.39 -12.89
N ARG A 252 3.83 6.22 -14.18
CA ARG A 252 3.28 7.29 -15.03
C ARG A 252 1.88 7.72 -14.58
N ALA A 253 0.99 6.75 -14.36
CA ALA A 253 -0.38 6.97 -13.89
C ALA A 253 -0.39 7.71 -12.55
N ILE A 254 0.44 7.30 -11.59
CA ILE A 254 0.56 7.98 -10.29
C ILE A 254 0.93 9.46 -10.49
N ARG A 255 1.94 9.77 -11.31
CA ARG A 255 2.35 11.17 -11.54
C ARG A 255 1.21 11.98 -12.14
N ALA A 256 0.58 11.46 -13.20
CA ALA A 256 -0.51 12.15 -13.88
C ALA A 256 -1.74 12.36 -12.98
N TRP A 257 -2.10 11.35 -12.19
CA TRP A 257 -3.20 11.45 -11.23
C TRP A 257 -2.92 12.49 -10.14
N THR A 258 -1.72 12.49 -9.55
CA THR A 258 -1.33 13.49 -8.55
C THR A 258 -1.32 14.92 -9.13
N GLU A 259 -0.95 15.09 -10.41
CA GLU A 259 -0.97 16.39 -11.08
C GLU A 259 -2.41 16.88 -11.37
N GLN A 260 -3.33 15.96 -11.61
CA GLN A 260 -4.73 16.26 -11.96
C GLN A 260 -5.64 16.45 -10.73
N ALA A 261 -5.32 15.78 -9.62
CA ALA A 261 -6.16 15.76 -8.44
C ALA A 261 -6.36 17.16 -7.83
N ALA A 262 -7.58 17.41 -7.32
CA ALA A 262 -7.85 18.54 -6.45
C ALA A 262 -7.48 18.20 -4.99
N GLY A 263 -8.13 18.82 -4.00
CA GLY A 263 -7.96 18.41 -2.61
C GLY A 263 -8.47 17.00 -2.36
N ASP A 264 -7.87 16.33 -1.37
CA ASP A 264 -8.34 15.03 -0.91
C ASP A 264 -9.76 15.15 -0.34
N GLY A 265 -10.66 14.28 -0.82
CA GLY A 265 -12.09 14.34 -0.57
C GLY A 265 -12.85 15.40 -1.39
N ASP A 266 -12.21 16.18 -2.26
CA ASP A 266 -12.92 17.16 -3.08
C ASP A 266 -13.76 16.47 -4.18
N PRO A 267 -14.91 17.05 -4.58
CA PRO A 267 -15.65 16.62 -5.77
C PRO A 267 -14.78 16.64 -7.03
N VAL A 268 -14.90 15.59 -7.84
CA VAL A 268 -14.31 15.55 -9.17
C VAL A 268 -15.14 16.42 -10.11
N GLY A 269 -14.57 17.56 -10.53
CA GLY A 269 -15.21 18.52 -11.44
C GLY A 269 -15.25 18.13 -12.91
N LEU A 270 -15.11 16.83 -13.24
CA LEU A 270 -15.14 16.30 -14.61
C LEU A 270 -16.49 15.66 -14.87
N ASP A 271 -17.01 15.81 -16.09
CA ASP A 271 -18.20 15.05 -16.49
C ASP A 271 -17.88 13.54 -16.64
N PRO A 272 -18.91 12.65 -16.70
CA PRO A 272 -18.68 11.21 -16.78
C PRO A 272 -17.83 10.77 -17.99
N ASP A 273 -18.02 11.37 -19.16
CA ASP A 273 -17.32 10.98 -20.39
C ASP A 273 -15.86 11.45 -20.36
N GLU A 274 -15.60 12.63 -19.81
CA GLU A 274 -14.26 13.16 -19.57
C GLU A 274 -13.51 12.31 -18.55
N ARG A 275 -14.15 11.93 -17.44
CA ARG A 275 -13.57 11.07 -16.42
C ARG A 275 -13.19 9.70 -17.00
N GLU A 276 -14.10 9.06 -17.73
CA GLU A 276 -13.84 7.74 -18.33
C GLU A 276 -12.72 7.82 -19.38
N ARG A 277 -12.68 8.90 -20.18
CA ARG A 277 -11.58 9.15 -21.12
C ARG A 277 -10.24 9.31 -20.40
N LEU A 278 -10.23 10.03 -19.28
CA LEU A 278 -9.02 10.24 -18.49
C LEU A 278 -8.51 8.93 -17.86
N VAL A 279 -9.39 8.09 -17.32
CA VAL A 279 -8.99 6.76 -16.80
C VAL A 279 -8.37 5.90 -17.90
N ARG A 280 -8.99 5.87 -19.09
CA ARG A 280 -8.43 5.16 -20.25
C ARG A 280 -7.05 5.68 -20.62
N GLU A 281 -6.88 7.00 -20.74
CA GLU A 281 -5.61 7.61 -21.13
C GLU A 281 -4.49 7.36 -20.11
N LEU A 282 -4.79 7.55 -18.82
CA LEU A 282 -3.79 7.50 -17.76
C LEU A 282 -3.44 6.07 -17.32
N GLU A 283 -4.36 5.12 -17.47
CA GLU A 283 -4.15 3.73 -17.05
C GLU A 283 -4.18 2.75 -18.23
N ASP A 284 -5.32 2.59 -18.90
CA ASP A 284 -5.51 1.50 -19.87
C ASP A 284 -4.58 1.64 -21.09
N ASP A 285 -4.60 2.80 -21.75
CA ASP A 285 -3.73 3.12 -22.89
C ASP A 285 -2.26 3.20 -22.49
N ALA A 286 -1.98 3.49 -21.21
CA ALA A 286 -0.64 3.51 -20.64
C ALA A 286 -0.07 2.10 -20.37
N GLY A 287 -0.90 1.06 -20.47
CA GLY A 287 -0.53 -0.35 -20.34
C GLY A 287 -0.99 -1.03 -19.05
N ALA A 288 -1.97 -0.47 -18.33
CA ALA A 288 -2.55 -1.11 -17.17
C ALA A 288 -3.27 -2.42 -17.56
N PRO A 289 -3.18 -3.49 -16.76
CA PRO A 289 -3.96 -4.70 -16.99
C PRO A 289 -5.46 -4.40 -16.95
N GLY A 290 -6.24 -5.05 -17.81
CA GLY A 290 -7.70 -4.97 -17.77
C GLY A 290 -8.27 -5.61 -16.50
N THR A 291 -9.50 -5.24 -16.15
CA THR A 291 -10.24 -5.82 -15.04
C THR A 291 -11.04 -7.04 -15.50
N SER A 292 -11.18 -8.06 -14.65
CA SER A 292 -11.85 -9.32 -14.99
C SER A 292 -13.38 -9.21 -15.12
N GLY A 293 -13.97 -8.11 -14.68
CA GLY A 293 -15.41 -8.01 -14.44
C GLY A 293 -15.78 -8.57 -13.07
N TRP A 294 -16.93 -8.15 -12.55
CA TRP A 294 -17.54 -8.74 -11.37
C TRP A 294 -18.33 -9.98 -11.80
N SER A 295 -18.09 -11.11 -11.12
CA SER A 295 -18.82 -12.38 -11.32
C SER A 295 -19.66 -12.70 -10.10
#